data_AF-A0AAD5UDN6-F1
#
_entry.id   AF-A0AAD5UDN6-F1
#
_cell.length_a   1.000
_cell.length_b   1.000
_cell.length_c   1.000
_cell.angle_alpha   90.00
_cell.angle_beta   90.00
_cell.angle_gamma   90.00
#
_symmetry.space_group_name_H-M   'P 1'
#
loop_
_entity.id
_entity.type
_entity.pdbx_description
1 polymer ?
#
loop_
_entity_poly.entity_id
_entity_poly.type
_entity_poly.pdbx_seq_one_letter_code
_entity_poly.pdbx_strand_id
1 'polypeptide(L)'
;MKGSDIYIGWTNSTGGITVGNYEGTGHSQPSLNSVQNHHVVPLMDPQPSWSQQSFSFCRPTTVSTGQSITPTAGYIYGASASAPSGNLDSTKVSLQQHDTKGTFQPDFSSSTTTVVTNTGGSADNDQPILKPSASFPFQSIVITHGVLMFIAWAISPFIGIYIARYLKSALGHTWYILHVFFMSILTGAATLVSFILIYLYSFDRFSTDGDIGSSHEKLGLVVVLAVIIQIILGYVSNAKFDPHRESIPWWDKAHWWVGRTLFLLGLLNVYLGIKFYGESYHLAGWVLPMFWIIVAFGFGMMVYGQATKGQDNHTIATTNISKI
;
A
#
# COMPACT_ATOMS: atom_id res chain seq x y z
N MET A 1 25.22 -0.15 -15.38
CA MET A 1 24.79 -1.38 -16.08
C MET A 1 25.71 -1.81 -17.24
N LYS A 2 26.91 -1.23 -17.43
CA LYS A 2 27.83 -1.74 -18.48
C LYS A 2 28.48 -3.05 -17.99
N GLY A 3 28.47 -4.09 -18.82
CA GLY A 3 29.02 -5.42 -18.50
C GLY A 3 28.14 -6.28 -17.60
N SER A 4 26.88 -5.90 -17.37
CA SER A 4 25.90 -6.74 -16.67
C SER A 4 25.37 -7.82 -17.59
N ASP A 5 25.07 -9.00 -17.04
CA ASP A 5 24.45 -10.10 -17.77
C ASP A 5 22.92 -10.03 -17.60
N ILE A 6 22.20 -9.84 -18.70
CA ILE A 6 20.77 -9.52 -18.71
C ILE A 6 20.00 -10.65 -19.39
N TYR A 7 18.88 -11.05 -18.81
CA TYR A 7 17.94 -12.01 -19.39
C TYR A 7 16.61 -11.33 -19.60
N ILE A 8 16.09 -11.43 -20.82
CA ILE A 8 14.85 -10.76 -21.22
C ILE A 8 13.96 -11.80 -21.87
N GLY A 9 12.73 -11.93 -21.38
CA GLY A 9 11.72 -12.83 -21.94
C GLY A 9 10.58 -12.06 -22.56
N TRP A 10 10.00 -12.58 -23.64
CA TRP A 10 8.82 -12.05 -24.29
C TRP A 10 8.00 -13.17 -24.93
N THR A 11 6.75 -12.86 -25.31
CA THR A 11 5.85 -13.80 -25.97
C THR A 11 6.16 -13.84 -27.47
N ASN A 12 6.31 -15.04 -28.02
CA ASN A 12 6.63 -15.27 -29.42
C ASN A 12 5.36 -15.35 -30.30
N SER A 13 5.51 -15.53 -31.62
CA SER A 13 4.38 -15.48 -32.55
C SER A 13 3.33 -16.59 -32.33
N THR A 14 3.74 -17.68 -31.66
CA THR A 14 2.90 -18.84 -31.35
C THR A 14 2.28 -18.80 -29.95
N GLY A 15 2.53 -17.74 -29.17
CA GLY A 15 2.09 -17.64 -27.78
C GLY A 15 3.01 -18.32 -26.76
N GLY A 16 4.14 -18.87 -27.20
CA GLY A 16 5.20 -19.40 -26.33
C GLY A 16 6.13 -18.31 -25.80
N ILE A 17 7.07 -18.68 -24.94
CA ILE A 17 8.08 -17.74 -24.40
C ILE A 17 9.40 -17.89 -25.17
N THR A 18 9.95 -16.76 -25.60
CA THR A 18 11.34 -16.63 -26.04
C THR A 18 12.12 -15.88 -24.98
N VAL A 19 13.29 -16.39 -24.59
CA VAL A 19 14.23 -15.71 -23.70
C VAL A 19 15.51 -15.41 -24.48
N GLY A 20 16.07 -14.22 -24.28
CA GLY A 20 17.36 -13.82 -24.83
C GLY A 20 18.31 -13.39 -23.72
N ASN A 21 19.58 -13.72 -23.88
CA ASN A 21 20.67 -13.30 -23.02
C ASN A 21 21.49 -12.19 -23.70
N TYR A 22 21.67 -11.08 -22.98
CA TYR A 22 22.25 -9.84 -23.47
C TYR A 22 23.32 -9.29 -22.53
N GLU A 23 24.29 -8.58 -23.08
CA GLU A 23 25.27 -7.80 -22.32
C GLU A 23 24.83 -6.34 -22.22
N GLY A 24 24.82 -5.83 -20.99
CA GLY A 24 24.51 -4.44 -20.71
C GLY A 24 25.58 -3.50 -21.27
N THR A 25 25.15 -2.49 -22.03
CA THR A 25 26.03 -1.48 -22.63
C THR A 25 26.03 -0.16 -21.83
N GLY A 26 25.34 -0.11 -20.69
CA GLY A 26 25.17 1.10 -19.87
C GLY A 26 23.74 1.62 -19.91
N HIS A 27 23.54 2.84 -20.39
CA HIS A 27 22.22 3.48 -20.56
C HIS A 27 21.67 3.35 -22.00
N SER A 28 22.26 2.48 -22.81
CA SER A 28 21.84 2.20 -24.18
C SER A 28 21.25 0.80 -24.27
N GLN A 29 20.59 0.50 -25.40
CA GLN A 29 20.04 -0.83 -25.64
C GLN A 29 21.15 -1.89 -25.47
N PRO A 30 20.91 -2.97 -24.70
CA PRO A 30 21.91 -4.00 -24.49
C PRO A 30 22.16 -4.80 -25.79
N SER A 31 23.36 -5.32 -25.93
CA SER A 31 23.77 -6.10 -27.10
C SER A 31 23.55 -7.59 -26.86
N LEU A 32 23.05 -8.30 -27.87
CA LEU A 32 22.83 -9.75 -27.77
C LEU A 32 24.15 -10.48 -27.53
N ASN A 33 24.18 -11.40 -26.56
CA ASN A 33 25.36 -12.24 -26.33
C ASN A 33 25.52 -13.26 -27.47
N SER A 34 26.77 -13.43 -27.92
CA SER A 34 27.12 -14.42 -28.95
C SER A 34 26.85 -15.86 -28.53
N VAL A 35 26.84 -16.12 -27.23
CA VAL A 35 26.50 -17.42 -26.62
C VAL A 35 25.27 -17.24 -25.74
N GLN A 36 24.21 -17.99 -26.03
CA GLN A 36 23.01 -18.04 -25.21
C GLN A 36 23.20 -19.14 -24.16
N ASN A 37 23.44 -18.75 -22.91
CA ASN A 37 23.78 -19.66 -21.80
C ASN A 37 22.57 -20.02 -20.91
N HIS A 38 21.34 -19.83 -21.40
CA HIS A 38 20.12 -20.14 -20.67
C HIS A 38 19.35 -21.28 -21.34
N HIS A 39 18.49 -21.92 -20.56
CA HIS A 39 17.53 -22.89 -21.06
C HIS A 39 16.16 -22.58 -20.46
N VAL A 40 15.17 -22.33 -21.32
CA VAL A 40 13.78 -22.11 -20.89
C VAL A 40 13.24 -23.42 -20.33
N VAL A 41 12.65 -23.37 -19.14
CA VAL A 41 12.05 -24.54 -18.49
C VAL A 41 10.55 -24.32 -18.31
N PRO A 42 9.75 -25.39 -18.12
CA PRO A 42 8.37 -25.24 -17.73
C PRO A 42 8.25 -24.33 -16.51
N LEU A 43 7.16 -23.57 -16.47
CA LEU A 43 6.92 -22.60 -15.42
C LEU A 43 6.94 -23.31 -14.05
N MET A 44 7.86 -22.90 -13.17
CA MET A 44 8.06 -23.55 -11.87
C MET A 44 6.94 -23.21 -10.88
N ASP A 45 6.37 -22.00 -11.00
CA ASP A 45 5.25 -21.53 -10.19
C ASP A 45 4.10 -21.10 -11.11
N PRO A 46 2.85 -21.53 -10.88
CA PRO A 46 1.71 -21.15 -11.72
C PRO A 46 1.64 -19.63 -11.96
N GLN A 47 1.37 -19.23 -13.20
CA GLN A 47 1.25 -17.81 -13.55
C GLN A 47 0.15 -17.17 -12.69
N PRO A 48 0.48 -16.14 -11.89
CA PRO A 48 -0.52 -15.44 -11.10
C PRO A 48 -1.56 -14.75 -11.99
N SER A 49 -2.80 -14.63 -11.53
CA SER A 49 -3.90 -13.99 -12.29
C SER A 49 -3.62 -12.54 -12.68
N TRP A 50 -2.82 -11.84 -11.87
CA TRP A 50 -2.40 -10.46 -12.10
C TRP A 50 -1.25 -10.32 -13.08
N SER A 51 -0.52 -11.40 -13.37
CA SER A 51 0.63 -11.36 -14.27
C SER A 51 0.17 -11.54 -15.71
N GLN A 52 0.56 -10.62 -16.59
CA GLN A 52 0.34 -10.78 -18.03
C GLN A 52 1.34 -11.77 -18.66
N GLN A 53 2.47 -11.99 -18.00
CA GLN A 53 3.54 -12.84 -18.51
C GLN A 53 4.36 -13.45 -17.36
N SER A 54 4.53 -14.77 -17.40
CA SER A 54 5.43 -15.49 -16.50
C SER A 54 6.28 -16.47 -17.29
N PHE A 55 7.53 -16.62 -16.92
CA PHE A 55 8.42 -17.61 -17.50
C PHE A 55 9.47 -18.05 -16.49
N SER A 56 9.97 -19.26 -16.68
CA SER A 56 11.07 -19.83 -15.90
C SER A 56 12.20 -20.23 -16.85
N PHE A 57 13.43 -20.00 -16.44
CA PHE A 57 14.61 -20.43 -17.15
C PHE A 57 15.69 -20.82 -16.14
N CYS A 58 16.61 -21.68 -16.57
CA CYS A 58 17.82 -21.97 -15.82
C CYS A 58 19.05 -21.46 -16.58
N ARG A 59 20.12 -21.19 -15.84
CA ARG A 59 21.44 -20.84 -16.38
C ARG A 59 22.53 -21.40 -15.46
N PRO A 60 23.76 -21.60 -15.96
CA PRO A 60 24.89 -21.92 -15.10
C PRO A 60 25.15 -20.82 -14.06
N THR A 61 25.51 -21.23 -12.85
CA THR A 61 25.94 -20.29 -11.78
C THR A 61 27.31 -19.70 -12.06
N THR A 62 28.17 -20.44 -12.75
CA THR A 62 29.49 -19.99 -13.19
C THR A 62 29.56 -20.00 -14.70
N VAL A 63 29.98 -18.88 -15.29
CA VAL A 63 30.10 -18.73 -16.75
C VAL A 63 31.51 -18.25 -17.13
N SER A 64 31.98 -18.67 -18.29
CA SER A 64 33.27 -18.23 -18.87
C SER A 64 33.17 -16.87 -19.56
N THR A 65 31.95 -16.42 -19.87
CA THR A 65 31.65 -15.14 -20.52
C THR A 65 30.37 -14.58 -19.92
N GLY A 66 30.40 -13.33 -19.45
CA GLY A 66 29.32 -12.71 -18.68
C GLY A 66 29.59 -12.71 -17.17
N GLN A 67 28.56 -12.39 -16.39
CA GLN A 67 28.63 -12.33 -14.92
C GLN A 67 28.14 -13.64 -14.31
N SER A 68 28.99 -14.26 -13.49
CA SER A 68 28.61 -15.42 -12.67
C SER A 68 27.63 -15.00 -11.57
N ILE A 69 26.72 -15.91 -11.21
CA ILE A 69 25.75 -15.69 -10.14
C ILE A 69 26.52 -15.64 -8.83
N THR A 70 26.50 -14.47 -8.18
CA THR A 70 26.89 -14.36 -6.78
C THR A 70 25.64 -14.64 -5.94
N PRO A 71 25.67 -15.62 -5.00
CA PRO A 71 24.47 -16.09 -4.31
C PRO A 71 23.67 -15.03 -3.59
N THR A 72 24.29 -13.92 -3.19
CA THR A 72 23.66 -12.81 -2.46
C THR A 72 23.79 -11.47 -3.19
N ALA A 73 24.06 -11.47 -4.50
CA ALA A 73 24.12 -10.22 -5.26
C ALA A 73 22.73 -9.55 -5.37
N GLY A 74 22.72 -8.22 -5.41
CA GLY A 74 21.55 -7.46 -5.82
C GLY A 74 21.35 -7.55 -7.32
N TYR A 75 20.10 -7.74 -7.74
CA TYR A 75 19.66 -7.77 -9.13
C TYR A 75 18.70 -6.62 -9.37
N ILE A 76 18.64 -6.21 -10.63
CA ILE A 76 17.66 -5.24 -11.13
C ILE A 76 16.69 -5.98 -12.05
N TYR A 77 15.45 -5.51 -12.10
CA TYR A 77 14.46 -5.96 -13.07
C TYR A 77 13.83 -4.77 -13.79
N GLY A 78 13.32 -5.04 -14.98
CA GLY A 78 12.50 -4.11 -15.75
C GLY A 78 11.42 -4.88 -16.50
N ALA A 79 10.26 -4.27 -16.67
CA ALA A 79 9.14 -4.80 -17.42
C ALA A 79 8.54 -3.72 -18.33
N SER A 80 8.09 -4.10 -19.52
CA SER A 80 7.35 -3.22 -20.44
C SER A 80 6.03 -3.87 -20.83
N ALA A 81 4.99 -3.05 -20.99
CA ALA A 81 3.73 -3.46 -21.60
C ALA A 81 3.84 -3.60 -23.13
N SER A 82 4.93 -3.09 -23.73
CA SER A 82 5.17 -3.12 -25.17
C SER A 82 6.07 -4.30 -25.54
N ALA A 83 5.64 -5.08 -26.53
CA ALA A 83 6.47 -6.15 -27.08
C ALA A 83 7.72 -5.58 -27.80
N PRO A 84 8.83 -6.34 -27.83
CA PRO A 84 9.98 -6.00 -28.67
C PRO A 84 9.60 -5.89 -30.15
N SER A 85 10.36 -5.11 -30.93
CA SER A 85 10.17 -5.04 -32.38
C SER A 85 11.13 -5.97 -33.12
N GLY A 86 10.68 -6.49 -34.27
CA GLY A 86 11.43 -7.45 -35.08
C GLY A 86 10.80 -8.85 -35.08
N ASN A 87 11.62 -9.88 -35.31
CA ASN A 87 11.17 -11.26 -35.30
C ASN A 87 11.07 -11.78 -33.85
N LEU A 88 9.86 -11.91 -33.33
CA LEU A 88 9.59 -12.37 -31.95
C LEU A 88 10.00 -13.82 -31.68
N ASP A 89 10.23 -14.62 -32.73
CA ASP A 89 10.69 -16.00 -32.63
C ASP A 89 12.24 -16.10 -32.60
N SER A 90 12.94 -14.96 -32.69
CA SER A 90 14.40 -14.88 -32.62
C SER A 90 14.85 -14.19 -31.33
N THR A 91 15.95 -14.63 -30.73
CA THR A 91 16.57 -13.93 -29.59
C THR A 91 17.14 -12.56 -29.95
N LYS A 92 17.23 -12.20 -31.24
CA LYS A 92 17.70 -10.91 -31.71
C LYS A 92 16.52 -9.98 -32.05
N VAL A 93 16.12 -9.18 -31.07
CA VAL A 93 15.04 -8.19 -31.21
C VAL A 93 15.52 -6.78 -30.85
N SER A 94 14.76 -5.76 -31.27
CA SER A 94 14.94 -4.40 -30.76
C SER A 94 14.04 -4.21 -29.54
N LEU A 95 14.68 -3.87 -28.43
CA LEU A 95 14.05 -3.79 -27.13
C LEU A 95 13.54 -2.38 -26.89
N GLN A 96 12.29 -2.28 -26.46
CA GLN A 96 11.75 -1.02 -25.96
C GLN A 96 12.28 -0.75 -24.55
N GLN A 97 12.25 0.51 -24.14
CA GLN A 97 12.54 0.88 -22.76
C GLN A 97 11.44 0.31 -21.84
N HIS A 98 11.82 -0.16 -20.66
CA HIS A 98 10.88 -0.66 -19.67
C HIS A 98 10.01 0.47 -19.10
N ASP A 99 8.74 0.16 -18.82
CA ASP A 99 7.78 1.07 -18.18
C ASP A 99 7.86 0.99 -16.65
N THR A 100 8.28 -0.17 -16.14
CA THR A 100 8.45 -0.47 -14.71
C THR A 100 9.86 -1.01 -14.46
N LYS A 101 10.48 -0.63 -13.35
CA LYS A 101 11.80 -1.10 -12.92
C LYS A 101 11.89 -1.24 -11.41
N GLY A 102 12.85 -2.03 -10.94
CA GLY A 102 13.16 -2.12 -9.51
C GLY A 102 14.36 -3.02 -9.24
N THR A 103 14.61 -3.29 -7.96
CA THR A 103 15.68 -4.16 -7.49
C THR A 103 15.12 -5.34 -6.69
N PHE A 104 15.83 -6.47 -6.70
CA PHE A 104 15.56 -7.62 -5.85
C PHE A 104 16.87 -8.32 -5.48
N GLN A 105 16.91 -9.03 -4.37
CA GLN A 105 18.11 -9.73 -3.89
C GLN A 105 17.74 -11.18 -3.55
N PRO A 106 17.82 -12.10 -4.53
CA PRO A 106 17.59 -13.50 -4.32
C PRO A 106 18.77 -14.11 -3.53
N ASP A 107 18.47 -15.08 -2.66
CA ASP A 107 19.47 -15.91 -2.00
C ASP A 107 19.54 -17.26 -2.71
N PHE A 108 20.62 -17.49 -3.45
CA PHE A 108 20.87 -18.75 -4.16
C PHE A 108 21.78 -19.72 -3.36
N SER A 109 22.03 -19.48 -2.08
CA SER A 109 22.92 -20.30 -1.24
C SER A 109 22.25 -21.53 -0.61
N SER A 110 20.91 -21.58 -0.57
CA SER A 110 20.14 -22.72 -0.05
C SER A 110 19.25 -23.33 -1.12
N SER A 111 19.25 -24.66 -1.25
CA SER A 111 18.35 -25.46 -2.10
C SER A 111 16.87 -25.46 -1.65
N THR A 112 16.50 -24.51 -0.80
CA THR A 112 15.14 -24.24 -0.34
C THR A 112 14.89 -22.77 -0.59
N THR A 113 13.91 -22.43 -1.41
CA THR A 113 13.48 -21.05 -1.72
C THR A 113 13.16 -20.31 -0.42
N THR A 114 14.18 -19.69 0.16
CA THR A 114 14.05 -18.77 1.29
C THR A 114 14.65 -17.48 0.76
N VAL A 115 13.79 -16.52 0.44
CA VAL A 115 14.23 -15.16 0.14
C VAL A 115 14.83 -14.60 1.44
N VAL A 116 16.15 -14.70 1.59
CA VAL A 116 16.89 -14.11 2.71
C VAL A 116 17.52 -12.81 2.22
N THR A 117 17.01 -11.69 2.69
CA THR A 117 17.65 -10.37 2.56
C THR A 117 18.45 -10.07 3.83
N ASN A 118 19.79 -9.93 3.73
CA ASN A 118 20.67 -9.20 4.68
C ASN A 118 22.10 -9.03 4.08
N THR A 119 22.51 -7.82 3.65
CA THR A 119 23.18 -6.67 4.33
C THR A 119 24.71 -6.70 4.40
N GLY A 120 25.33 -5.86 3.56
CA GLY A 120 26.68 -5.33 3.75
C GLY A 120 27.24 -4.68 2.47
N GLY A 121 27.06 -3.37 2.29
CA GLY A 121 27.78 -2.62 1.25
C GLY A 121 27.04 -1.41 0.66
N SER A 122 27.57 -0.23 0.98
CA SER A 122 27.46 1.10 0.35
C SER A 122 26.09 1.73 0.08
N ALA A 123 25.98 2.97 0.58
CA ALA A 123 24.86 3.87 0.46
C ALA A 123 24.54 4.23 -1.00
N ASP A 124 23.45 3.67 -1.52
CA ASP A 124 22.61 4.35 -2.51
C ASP A 124 21.32 4.75 -1.80
N ASN A 125 20.89 6.00 -2.00
CA ASN A 125 19.78 6.64 -1.28
C ASN A 125 18.39 6.10 -1.64
N ASP A 126 18.30 5.08 -2.51
CA ASP A 126 17.05 4.48 -3.01
C ASP A 126 16.82 3.06 -2.46
N GLN A 127 17.21 2.81 -1.22
CA GLN A 127 16.90 1.57 -0.52
C GLN A 127 15.91 1.84 0.62
N PRO A 128 15.01 0.89 0.93
CA PRO A 128 14.15 1.01 2.11
C PRO A 128 15.00 1.21 3.37
N ILE A 129 14.59 2.16 4.22
CA ILE A 129 15.29 2.56 5.45
C ILE A 129 15.51 1.34 6.35
N LEU A 130 14.51 0.45 6.41
CA LEU A 130 14.58 -0.85 7.09
C LEU A 130 14.42 -1.99 6.09
N LYS A 131 15.18 -3.07 6.32
CA LYS A 131 15.10 -4.29 5.51
C LYS A 131 14.23 -5.34 6.19
N PRO A 132 13.28 -5.97 5.46
CA PRO A 132 12.54 -7.11 5.97
C PRO A 132 13.49 -8.23 6.40
N SER A 133 13.15 -8.92 7.49
CA SER A 133 13.91 -10.08 7.97
C SER A 133 13.22 -11.37 7.54
N ALA A 134 13.93 -12.50 7.57
CA ALA A 134 13.33 -13.81 7.29
C ALA A 134 12.13 -14.12 8.21
N SER A 135 12.15 -13.61 9.45
CA SER A 135 11.06 -13.77 10.42
C SER A 135 9.87 -12.83 10.18
N PHE A 136 10.10 -11.70 9.51
CA PHE A 136 9.08 -10.70 9.17
C PHE A 136 9.27 -10.26 7.71
N PRO A 137 8.83 -11.09 6.75
CA PRO A 137 8.95 -10.79 5.33
C PRO A 137 8.09 -9.59 4.95
N PHE A 138 8.42 -8.93 3.83
CA PHE A 138 7.71 -7.73 3.37
C PHE A 138 6.20 -7.94 3.21
N GLN A 139 5.79 -9.13 2.74
CA GLN A 139 4.37 -9.51 2.67
C GLN A 139 3.67 -9.39 4.02
N SER A 140 4.30 -9.82 5.12
CA SER A 140 3.73 -9.68 6.46
C SER A 140 3.54 -8.21 6.84
N ILE A 141 4.48 -7.35 6.45
CA ILE A 141 4.41 -5.91 6.68
C ILE A 141 3.23 -5.30 5.92
N VAL A 142 3.03 -5.66 4.65
CA VAL A 142 1.89 -5.18 3.86
C VAL A 142 0.56 -5.69 4.42
N ILE A 143 0.48 -6.96 4.83
CA ILE A 143 -0.72 -7.51 5.46
C ILE A 143 -1.01 -6.79 6.80
N THR A 144 0.00 -6.56 7.63
CA THR A 144 -0.14 -5.79 8.88
C THR A 144 -0.62 -4.37 8.59
N HIS A 145 -0.07 -3.70 7.58
CA HIS A 145 -0.54 -2.39 7.15
C HIS A 145 -2.02 -2.43 6.77
N GLY A 146 -2.41 -3.37 5.90
CA GLY A 146 -3.80 -3.55 5.46
C GLY A 146 -4.77 -3.82 6.61
N VAL A 147 -4.42 -4.69 7.56
CA VAL A 147 -5.25 -4.98 8.75
C VAL A 147 -5.43 -3.75 9.63
N LEU A 148 -4.34 -3.02 9.90
CA LEU A 148 -4.41 -1.79 10.69
C LEU A 148 -5.30 -0.74 9.99
N MET A 149 -5.15 -0.54 8.68
CA MET A 149 -5.96 0.42 7.92
C MET A 149 -7.42 0.00 7.83
N PHE A 150 -7.70 -1.30 7.73
CA PHE A 150 -9.06 -1.82 7.75
C PHE A 150 -9.75 -1.51 9.09
N ILE A 151 -9.10 -1.80 10.21
CA ILE A 151 -9.65 -1.50 11.54
C ILE A 151 -9.82 0.01 11.72
N ALA A 152 -8.79 0.78 11.35
CA ALA A 152 -8.75 2.23 11.51
C ALA A 152 -9.82 2.95 10.68
N TRP A 153 -10.17 2.47 9.48
CA TRP A 153 -11.03 3.22 8.55
C TRP A 153 -12.36 2.55 8.23
N ALA A 154 -12.42 1.22 8.18
CA ALA A 154 -13.64 0.49 7.87
C ALA A 154 -14.51 0.18 9.10
N ILE A 155 -13.96 0.28 10.32
CA ILE A 155 -14.66 -0.08 11.56
C ILE A 155 -14.70 1.09 12.55
N SER A 156 -13.53 1.54 13.02
CA SER A 156 -13.41 2.53 14.08
C SER A 156 -14.22 3.82 13.85
N PRO A 157 -14.23 4.41 12.64
CA PRO A 157 -14.89 5.69 12.43
C PRO A 157 -16.41 5.59 12.52
N PHE A 158 -17.00 4.48 12.06
CA PHE A 158 -18.44 4.24 12.21
C PHE A 158 -18.85 4.29 13.69
N ILE A 159 -18.09 3.63 14.56
CA ILE A 159 -18.38 3.59 16.00
C ILE A 159 -18.22 4.97 16.62
N GLY A 160 -17.06 5.61 16.44
CA GLY A 160 -16.78 6.90 17.07
C GLY A 160 -17.67 8.04 16.56
N ILE A 161 -18.04 8.06 15.27
CA ILE A 161 -18.97 9.05 14.71
C ILE A 161 -20.38 8.80 15.26
N TYR A 162 -20.83 7.53 15.31
CA TYR A 162 -22.15 7.19 15.84
C TYR A 162 -22.30 7.63 17.30
N ILE A 163 -21.28 7.39 18.14
CA ILE A 163 -21.25 7.84 19.54
C ILE A 163 -21.38 9.36 19.63
N ALA A 164 -20.54 10.09 18.89
CA ALA A 164 -20.52 11.57 18.93
C ALA A 164 -21.77 12.21 18.30
N ARG A 165 -22.49 11.49 17.44
CA ARG A 165 -23.70 12.01 16.79
C ARG A 165 -24.97 11.70 17.59
N TYR A 166 -25.10 10.48 18.13
CA TYR A 166 -26.38 9.98 18.63
C TYR A 166 -26.39 9.59 20.11
N LEU A 167 -25.22 9.48 20.76
CA LEU A 167 -25.14 8.97 22.14
C LEU A 167 -24.69 10.04 23.16
N LYS A 168 -24.58 11.30 22.76
CA LYS A 168 -24.14 12.40 23.64
C LYS A 168 -24.99 12.52 24.91
N SER A 169 -26.31 12.61 24.75
CA SER A 169 -27.27 12.76 25.86
C SER A 169 -27.27 11.55 26.79
N ALA A 170 -27.10 10.34 26.24
CA ALA A 170 -27.11 9.09 27.01
C ALA A 170 -25.82 8.81 27.78
N LEU A 171 -24.67 9.29 27.28
CA LEU A 171 -23.35 8.97 27.83
C LEU A 171 -22.71 10.12 28.63
N GLY A 172 -23.28 11.33 28.59
CA GLY A 172 -22.67 12.50 29.20
C GLY A 172 -21.23 12.68 28.72
N HIS A 173 -20.29 13.10 29.57
CA HIS A 173 -18.91 13.32 29.15
C HIS A 173 -18.20 12.09 28.53
N THR A 174 -18.66 10.87 28.84
CA THR A 174 -18.09 9.63 28.29
C THR A 174 -18.17 9.55 26.77
N TRP A 175 -19.16 10.21 26.12
CA TRP A 175 -19.22 10.25 24.65
C TRP A 175 -17.93 10.85 24.05
N TYR A 176 -17.38 11.88 24.70
CA TYR A 176 -16.20 12.59 24.22
C TYR A 176 -14.96 11.73 24.37
N ILE A 177 -14.79 11.08 25.53
CA ILE A 177 -13.69 10.15 25.78
C ILE A 177 -13.68 9.02 24.74
N LEU A 178 -14.84 8.41 24.50
CA LEU A 178 -14.96 7.35 23.51
C LEU A 178 -14.71 7.86 22.08
N HIS A 179 -15.25 9.02 21.71
CA HIS A 179 -15.00 9.62 20.40
C HIS A 179 -13.51 9.88 20.17
N VAL A 180 -12.82 10.48 21.14
CA VAL A 180 -11.37 10.70 21.08
C VAL A 180 -10.60 9.39 21.01
N PHE A 181 -10.99 8.36 21.77
CA PHE A 181 -10.35 7.05 21.70
C PHE A 181 -10.45 6.44 20.28
N PHE A 182 -11.66 6.37 19.71
CA PHE A 182 -11.85 5.80 18.38
C PHE A 182 -11.19 6.66 17.28
N MET A 183 -11.29 7.99 17.34
CA MET A 183 -10.76 8.88 16.30
C MET A 183 -9.25 9.12 16.41
N SER A 184 -8.74 9.40 17.61
CA SER A 184 -7.33 9.75 17.79
C SER A 184 -6.44 8.52 17.95
N ILE A 185 -6.89 7.51 18.69
CA ILE A 185 -6.07 6.32 18.98
C ILE A 185 -6.26 5.26 17.92
N LEU A 186 -7.48 4.69 17.82
CA LEU A 186 -7.71 3.57 16.89
C LEU A 186 -7.64 3.98 15.42
N THR A 187 -8.05 5.21 15.07
CA THR A 187 -7.97 5.69 13.68
C THR A 187 -6.66 6.44 13.46
N GLY A 188 -6.42 7.52 14.21
CA GLY A 188 -5.28 8.42 14.02
C GLY A 188 -3.92 7.76 14.25
N ALA A 189 -3.69 7.22 15.45
CA ALA A 189 -2.40 6.62 15.79
C ALA A 189 -2.13 5.36 14.96
N ALA A 190 -3.16 4.51 14.72
CA ALA A 190 -3.01 3.38 13.82
C ALA A 190 -2.64 3.80 12.39
N THR A 191 -3.25 4.87 11.87
CA THR A 191 -2.89 5.47 10.56
C THR A 191 -1.43 5.89 10.52
N LEU A 192 -0.95 6.62 11.54
CA LEU A 192 0.44 7.08 11.59
C LEU A 192 1.42 5.90 11.74
N VAL A 193 1.17 4.98 12.66
CA VAL A 193 2.04 3.80 12.87
C VAL A 193 2.11 2.95 11.61
N SER A 194 0.97 2.68 10.98
CA SER A 194 0.91 1.87 9.77
C SER A 194 1.55 2.55 8.55
N PHE A 195 1.41 3.88 8.45
CA PHE A 195 2.10 4.66 7.42
C PHE A 195 3.62 4.67 7.64
N ILE A 196 4.08 4.93 8.87
CA ILE A 196 5.51 4.87 9.22
C ILE A 196 6.05 3.48 8.92
N LEU A 197 5.32 2.42 9.30
CA LEU A 197 5.70 1.05 9.02
C LEU A 197 5.90 0.83 7.51
N ILE A 198 4.92 1.15 6.66
CA ILE A 198 5.08 0.91 5.22
C ILE A 198 6.17 1.78 4.61
N TYR A 199 6.26 3.05 5.02
CA TYR A 199 7.27 4.00 4.56
C TYR A 199 8.70 3.53 4.86
N LEU A 200 8.97 3.05 6.08
CA LEU A 200 10.30 2.59 6.47
C LEU A 200 10.77 1.38 5.64
N TYR A 201 9.84 0.52 5.21
CA TYR A 201 10.15 -0.71 4.47
C TYR A 201 9.94 -0.61 2.96
N SER A 202 9.49 0.53 2.44
CA SER A 202 9.26 0.76 1.00
C SER A 202 9.64 2.17 0.55
N PHE A 203 10.64 2.77 1.20
CA PHE A 203 11.06 4.16 0.98
C PHE A 203 11.41 4.48 -0.49
N ASP A 204 11.96 3.51 -1.22
CA ASP A 204 12.30 3.59 -2.64
C ASP A 204 11.08 3.89 -3.55
N ARG A 205 9.86 3.52 -3.10
CA ARG A 205 8.60 3.86 -3.81
C ARG A 205 8.14 5.30 -3.59
N PHE A 206 8.76 6.01 -2.65
CA PHE A 206 8.42 7.40 -2.30
C PHE A 206 9.55 8.39 -2.67
N SER A 207 10.67 7.91 -3.24
CA SER A 207 11.77 8.75 -3.76
C SER A 207 11.30 9.65 -4.91
N THR A 208 11.93 10.82 -5.06
CA THR A 208 11.54 11.89 -6.01
C THR A 208 11.70 11.50 -7.49
N ASP A 209 12.45 10.43 -7.78
CA ASP A 209 12.62 9.84 -9.12
C ASP A 209 11.70 8.62 -9.36
N GLY A 210 10.96 8.18 -8.33
CA GLY A 210 9.91 7.19 -8.41
C GLY A 210 8.56 7.88 -8.52
N ASP A 211 7.81 7.61 -9.58
CA ASP A 211 6.40 7.98 -9.61
C ASP A 211 5.75 7.39 -8.36
N ILE A 212 5.20 8.24 -7.47
CA ILE A 212 4.32 7.77 -6.40
C ILE A 212 3.34 6.82 -7.08
N GLY A 213 3.34 5.56 -6.63
CA GLY A 213 2.68 4.47 -7.31
C GLY A 213 1.16 4.59 -7.27
N SER A 214 0.48 3.45 -7.27
CA SER A 214 -0.97 3.29 -7.42
C SER A 214 -1.83 4.41 -6.80
N SER A 215 -3.03 4.67 -7.33
CA SER A 215 -3.95 5.69 -6.78
C SER A 215 -4.18 5.58 -5.26
N HIS A 216 -4.01 4.39 -4.68
CA HIS A 216 -4.02 4.14 -3.24
C HIS A 216 -2.88 4.85 -2.48
N GLU A 217 -1.65 4.85 -3.01
CA GLU A 217 -0.49 5.46 -2.35
C GLU A 217 -0.62 6.98 -2.30
N LYS A 218 -1.00 7.59 -3.44
CA LYS A 218 -1.25 9.05 -3.54
C LYS A 218 -2.36 9.49 -2.59
N LEU A 219 -3.49 8.79 -2.60
CA LEU A 219 -4.62 9.10 -1.74
C LEU A 219 -4.29 8.83 -0.26
N GLY A 220 -3.55 7.77 0.04
CA GLY A 220 -3.10 7.44 1.39
C GLY A 220 -2.27 8.55 2.03
N LEU A 221 -1.35 9.16 1.28
CA LEU A 221 -0.58 10.30 1.78
C LEU A 221 -1.47 11.50 2.12
N VAL A 222 -2.45 11.81 1.27
CA VAL A 222 -3.44 12.86 1.55
C VAL A 222 -4.23 12.55 2.81
N VAL A 223 -4.66 11.29 2.99
CA VAL A 223 -5.40 10.84 4.18
C VAL A 223 -4.56 10.97 5.46
N VAL A 224 -3.28 10.61 5.43
CA VAL A 224 -2.36 10.74 6.57
C VAL A 224 -2.24 12.21 7.00
N LEU A 225 -2.01 13.13 6.07
CA LEU A 225 -1.90 14.56 6.36
C LEU A 225 -3.23 15.12 6.89
N ALA A 226 -4.35 14.73 6.28
CA ALA A 226 -5.68 15.16 6.69
C ALA A 226 -6.07 14.65 8.09
N VAL A 227 -5.62 13.45 8.50
CA VAL A 227 -5.81 12.94 9.87
C VAL A 227 -5.18 13.87 10.90
N ILE A 228 -3.96 14.33 10.65
CA ILE A 228 -3.25 15.24 11.57
C ILE A 228 -4.04 16.53 11.73
N ILE A 229 -4.50 17.11 10.61
CA ILE A 229 -5.33 18.32 10.61
C ILE A 229 -6.64 18.08 11.38
N GLN A 230 -7.30 16.93 11.14
CA GLN A 230 -8.57 16.60 11.78
C GLN A 230 -8.46 16.45 13.30
N ILE A 231 -7.36 15.85 13.78
CA ILE A 231 -7.05 15.73 15.22
C ILE A 231 -6.84 17.12 15.83
N ILE A 232 -6.04 17.98 15.18
CA ILE A 232 -5.82 19.37 15.64
C ILE A 232 -7.15 20.11 15.73
N LEU A 233 -8.00 20.03 14.69
CA LEU A 233 -9.32 20.65 14.70
C LEU A 233 -10.19 20.13 15.86
N GLY A 234 -10.13 18.82 16.16
CA GLY A 234 -10.85 18.24 17.29
C GLY A 234 -10.40 18.81 18.64
N TYR A 235 -9.09 18.94 18.87
CA TYR A 235 -8.55 19.55 20.09
C TYR A 235 -8.87 21.05 20.18
N VAL A 236 -8.82 21.77 19.06
CA VAL A 236 -9.23 23.20 19.01
C VAL A 236 -10.72 23.34 19.35
N SER A 237 -11.57 22.49 18.80
CA SER A 237 -13.01 22.45 19.12
C SER A 237 -13.27 22.22 20.61
N ASN A 238 -12.54 21.29 21.24
CA ASN A 238 -12.67 21.03 22.67
C ASN A 238 -12.11 22.18 23.53
N ALA A 239 -10.92 22.70 23.20
CA ALA A 239 -10.27 23.76 23.97
C ALA A 239 -11.05 25.09 23.92
N LYS A 240 -11.79 25.33 22.83
CA LYS A 240 -12.67 26.50 22.65
C LYS A 240 -14.13 26.18 22.94
N PHE A 241 -14.42 25.08 23.62
CA PHE A 241 -15.78 24.74 23.99
C PHE A 241 -16.31 25.76 25.01
N ASP A 242 -17.46 26.35 24.69
CA ASP A 242 -18.21 27.24 25.58
C ASP A 242 -19.66 26.73 25.65
N PRO A 243 -20.15 26.32 26.83
CA PRO A 243 -21.52 25.87 27.01
C PRO A 243 -22.57 26.98 26.80
N HIS A 244 -22.16 28.26 26.85
CA HIS A 244 -23.03 29.43 26.69
C HIS A 244 -23.01 30.02 25.27
N ARG A 245 -22.34 29.36 24.31
CA ARG A 245 -22.26 29.86 22.93
C ARG A 245 -23.64 29.94 22.26
N GLU A 246 -23.91 31.07 21.59
CA GLU A 246 -25.17 31.31 20.89
C GLU A 246 -25.24 30.64 19.51
N SER A 247 -24.09 30.31 18.91
CA SER A 247 -24.01 29.67 17.60
C SER A 247 -22.83 28.71 17.50
N ILE A 248 -22.90 27.79 16.53
CA ILE A 248 -21.84 26.85 16.24
C ILE A 248 -20.69 27.60 15.53
N PRO A 249 -19.49 27.66 16.13
CA PRO A 249 -18.37 28.37 15.56
C PRO A 249 -17.82 27.68 14.29
N TRP A 250 -17.07 28.44 13.49
CA TRP A 250 -16.58 27.95 12.20
C TRP A 250 -15.58 26.79 12.33
N TRP A 251 -14.79 26.72 13.40
CA TRP A 251 -13.83 25.63 13.63
C TRP A 251 -14.53 24.28 13.92
N ASP A 252 -15.66 24.29 14.62
CA ASP A 252 -16.49 23.09 14.81
C ASP A 252 -17.07 22.61 13.48
N LYS A 253 -17.57 23.54 12.65
CA LYS A 253 -18.06 23.21 11.30
C LYS A 253 -16.92 22.65 10.43
N ALA A 254 -15.73 23.22 10.52
CA ALA A 254 -14.55 22.73 9.82
C ALA A 254 -14.21 21.30 10.26
N HIS A 255 -14.14 21.03 11.57
CA HIS A 255 -13.93 19.69 12.11
C HIS A 255 -14.97 18.68 11.59
N TRP A 256 -16.24 19.07 11.49
CA TRP A 256 -17.29 18.18 10.99
C TRP A 256 -17.14 17.87 9.51
N TRP A 257 -16.94 18.88 8.66
CA TRP A 257 -16.88 18.67 7.22
C TRP A 257 -15.57 18.03 6.78
N VAL A 258 -14.44 18.45 7.36
CA VAL A 258 -13.13 17.79 7.12
C VAL A 258 -13.21 16.34 7.55
N GLY A 259 -13.78 16.04 8.73
CA GLY A 259 -13.94 14.67 9.23
C GLY A 259 -14.80 13.79 8.33
N ARG A 260 -15.92 14.31 7.80
CA ARG A 260 -16.80 13.57 6.88
C ARG A 260 -16.11 13.26 5.56
N THR A 261 -15.45 14.26 4.97
CA THR A 261 -14.70 14.08 3.73
C THR A 261 -13.59 13.06 3.93
N LEU A 262 -12.82 13.22 5.01
CA LEU A 262 -11.73 12.32 5.35
C LEU A 262 -12.19 10.89 5.59
N PHE A 263 -13.32 10.68 6.26
CA PHE A 263 -13.92 9.36 6.45
C PHE A 263 -14.22 8.67 5.10
N LEU A 264 -14.84 9.37 4.15
CA LEU A 264 -15.13 8.82 2.82
C LEU A 264 -13.85 8.54 2.02
N LEU A 265 -12.85 9.42 2.10
CA LEU A 265 -11.56 9.21 1.45
C LEU A 265 -10.82 8.01 2.06
N GLY A 266 -10.89 7.81 3.38
CA GLY A 266 -10.32 6.65 4.06
C GLY A 266 -10.96 5.34 3.62
N LEU A 267 -12.30 5.28 3.53
CA LEU A 267 -13.01 4.11 2.99
C LEU A 267 -12.62 3.82 1.53
N LEU A 268 -12.58 4.86 0.69
CA LEU A 268 -12.13 4.73 -0.69
C LEU A 268 -10.69 4.21 -0.75
N ASN A 269 -9.82 4.72 0.12
CA ASN A 269 -8.41 4.32 0.12
C ASN A 269 -8.23 2.86 0.54
N VAL A 270 -8.99 2.37 1.53
CA VAL A 270 -9.02 0.94 1.89
C VAL A 270 -9.49 0.10 0.72
N TYR A 271 -10.54 0.50 0.02
CA TYR A 271 -11.03 -0.20 -1.17
C TYR A 271 -9.95 -0.29 -2.27
N LEU A 272 -9.27 0.83 -2.59
CA LEU A 272 -8.19 0.84 -3.56
C LEU A 272 -7.03 -0.06 -3.14
N GLY A 273 -6.69 -0.08 -1.85
CA GLY A 273 -5.66 -0.96 -1.30
C GLY A 273 -6.01 -2.44 -1.46
N ILE A 274 -7.23 -2.84 -1.11
CA ILE A 274 -7.71 -4.22 -1.29
C ILE A 274 -7.69 -4.62 -2.77
N LYS A 275 -8.11 -3.72 -3.67
CA LYS A 275 -8.11 -4.00 -5.12
C LYS A 275 -6.72 -4.16 -5.71
N PHE A 276 -5.80 -3.28 -5.33
CA PHE A 276 -4.46 -3.26 -5.89
C PHE A 276 -3.57 -4.36 -5.30
N TYR A 277 -3.65 -4.58 -3.99
CA TYR A 277 -2.76 -5.48 -3.27
C TYR A 277 -3.37 -6.85 -2.94
N GLY A 278 -4.69 -7.01 -3.10
CA GLY A 278 -5.38 -8.25 -2.77
C GLY A 278 -4.93 -9.45 -3.60
N GLU A 279 -4.73 -9.24 -4.91
CA GLU A 279 -4.20 -10.30 -5.78
C GLU A 279 -2.70 -10.52 -5.58
N SER A 280 -1.93 -9.45 -5.38
CA SER A 280 -0.47 -9.52 -5.20
C SER A 280 -0.03 -10.21 -3.91
N TYR A 281 -0.86 -10.18 -2.87
CA TYR A 281 -0.55 -10.78 -1.56
C TYR A 281 -1.52 -11.89 -1.14
N HIS A 282 -2.25 -12.48 -2.10
CA HIS A 282 -3.17 -13.60 -1.87
C HIS A 282 -4.19 -13.35 -0.76
N LEU A 283 -4.74 -12.14 -0.68
CA LEU A 283 -5.89 -11.89 0.20
C LEU A 283 -7.04 -12.80 -0.23
N ALA A 284 -7.70 -13.39 0.75
CA ALA A 284 -8.82 -14.28 0.46
C ALA A 284 -9.94 -13.52 -0.27
N GLY A 285 -10.55 -14.15 -1.28
CA GLY A 285 -11.56 -13.50 -2.13
C GLY A 285 -12.79 -12.96 -1.37
N TRP A 286 -13.02 -13.43 -0.14
CA TRP A 286 -14.09 -12.95 0.74
C TRP A 286 -13.81 -11.61 1.42
N VAL A 287 -12.56 -11.10 1.40
CA VAL A 287 -12.19 -9.84 2.07
C VAL A 287 -12.91 -8.64 1.46
N LEU A 288 -13.00 -8.56 0.13
CA LEU A 288 -13.69 -7.46 -0.53
C LEU A 288 -15.22 -7.49 -0.31
N PRO A 289 -15.92 -8.63 -0.43
CA PRO A 289 -17.32 -8.74 0.00
C PRO A 289 -17.52 -8.37 1.48
N MET A 290 -16.64 -8.83 2.38
CA MET A 290 -16.71 -8.48 3.80
C MET A 290 -16.62 -6.97 4.01
N PHE A 291 -15.66 -6.30 3.34
CA PHE A 291 -15.51 -4.85 3.41
C PHE A 291 -16.84 -4.14 3.10
N TRP A 292 -17.50 -4.51 2.00
CA TRP A 292 -18.77 -3.89 1.60
C TRP A 292 -19.92 -4.21 2.55
N ILE A 293 -19.98 -5.42 3.12
CA ILE A 293 -20.97 -5.77 4.15
C ILE A 293 -20.79 -4.89 5.39
N ILE A 294 -19.56 -4.71 5.86
CA ILE A 294 -19.26 -3.87 7.02
C ILE A 294 -19.61 -2.40 6.73
N VAL A 295 -19.25 -1.89 5.55
CA VAL A 295 -19.58 -0.52 5.13
C VAL A 295 -21.09 -0.32 5.04
N ALA A 296 -21.82 -1.26 4.40
CA ALA A 296 -23.27 -1.20 4.28
C ALA A 296 -23.95 -1.27 5.65
N PHE A 297 -23.49 -2.15 6.53
CA PHE A 297 -23.98 -2.23 7.90
C PHE A 297 -23.72 -0.93 8.67
N GLY A 298 -22.50 -0.38 8.59
CA GLY A 298 -22.14 0.88 9.24
C GLY A 298 -23.00 2.05 8.78
N PHE A 299 -23.21 2.21 7.47
CA PHE A 299 -24.13 3.24 6.94
C PHE A 299 -25.59 2.96 7.33
N GLY A 300 -26.03 1.71 7.31
CA GLY A 300 -27.35 1.30 7.78
C GLY A 300 -27.59 1.71 9.24
N MET A 301 -26.61 1.48 10.12
CA MET A 301 -26.65 1.94 11.50
C MET A 301 -26.71 3.47 11.59
N MET A 302 -25.96 4.19 10.77
CA MET A 302 -26.02 5.66 10.73
C MET A 302 -27.41 6.19 10.32
N VAL A 303 -28.07 5.53 9.36
CA VAL A 303 -29.44 5.84 8.93
C VAL A 303 -30.44 5.50 10.05
N TYR A 304 -30.32 4.33 10.66
CA TYR A 304 -31.15 3.92 11.79
C TYR A 304 -31.04 4.89 12.96
N GLY A 305 -29.82 5.30 13.33
CA GLY A 305 -29.58 6.30 14.37
C GLY A 305 -30.23 7.65 14.03
N GLN A 306 -30.14 8.08 12.76
CA GLN A 306 -30.79 9.32 12.30
C GLN A 306 -32.33 9.23 12.40
N ALA A 307 -32.92 8.08 12.06
CA ALA A 307 -34.37 7.88 12.09
C ALA A 307 -34.93 7.75 13.51
N THR A 308 -34.15 7.17 14.44
CA THR A 308 -34.63 6.86 15.79
C THR A 308 -34.25 7.90 16.85
N LYS A 309 -33.10 8.56 16.70
CA LYS A 309 -32.56 9.48 17.71
C LYS A 309 -32.51 10.94 17.24
N GLY A 310 -32.62 11.19 15.94
CA GLY A 310 -32.50 12.54 15.39
C GLY A 310 -31.13 13.19 15.68
N GLN A 311 -30.99 14.48 15.40
CA GLN A 311 -29.92 15.28 16.00
C GLN A 311 -30.54 16.06 17.15
N ASP A 312 -30.19 15.73 18.40
CA ASP A 312 -30.38 16.61 19.54
C ASP A 312 -29.48 17.86 19.33
N ASN A 313 -29.93 18.76 18.46
CA ASN A 313 -29.27 20.03 18.22
C ASN A 313 -29.53 20.90 19.44
N HIS A 314 -28.54 21.04 20.33
CA HIS A 314 -28.41 22.07 21.37
C HIS A 314 -29.69 22.89 21.64
N THR A 315 -30.77 22.23 22.07
CA THR A 315 -31.88 22.92 22.70
C THR A 315 -31.41 23.11 24.13
N ILE A 316 -31.22 24.38 24.49
CA ILE A 316 -30.85 24.83 25.83
C ILE A 316 -31.78 24.12 26.81
N ALA A 317 -31.28 23.08 27.47
CA ALA A 317 -31.91 22.56 28.66
C ALA A 317 -31.68 23.60 29.75
N THR A 318 -32.60 24.58 29.83
CA THR A 318 -32.80 25.38 31.03
C THR A 318 -33.28 24.45 32.14
N THR A 319 -32.35 23.69 32.72
CA THR A 319 -32.61 22.93 33.92
C THR A 319 -31.43 23.11 34.86
N ASN A 320 -31.61 24.09 35.76
CA ASN A 320 -30.93 24.29 37.03
C ASN A 320 -29.79 23.32 37.35
N ILE A 321 -28.55 23.73 37.10
CA ILE A 321 -27.40 23.18 37.82
C ILE A 321 -27.09 24.16 38.95
N SER A 322 -27.81 23.99 40.05
CA SER A 322 -27.28 24.35 41.35
C SER A 322 -26.16 23.37 41.68
N LYS A 323 -24.93 23.88 41.83
CA LYS A 323 -23.80 23.35 42.61
C LYS A 323 -23.55 21.83 42.57
N ILE A 324 -22.38 21.44 42.06
CA ILE A 324 -21.22 20.89 42.81
C ILE A 324 -20.07 20.72 41.82
#